data_AF-A0A833GEK0-F1
#
_entry.id   AF-A0A833GEK0-F1
#
_cell.length_a   1.000
_cell.length_b   1.000
_cell.length_c   1.000
_cell.angle_alpha   90.00
_cell.angle_beta   90.00
_cell.angle_gamma   90.00
#
_symmetry.space_group_name_H-M   'P 1'
#
loop_
_entity.id
_entity.type
_entity.pdbx_description
1 polymer ?
#
loop_
_entity_poly.entity_id
_entity_poly.type
_entity_poly.pdbx_seq_one_letter_code
_entity_poly.pdbx_strand_id
1 'polypeptide(L)'
;MALDLKTTDRLPSSEQQWHLALAQLQAADRAANGLRALLFLAAGTLLVVSFSLLRADAKGPALWGHGASIGLCLVAIYCVVKGFRFQSEQSAQRCKLLQAGNYDGYAQYEGVIGSLRSRQSGFWDRCALWSIVVAFAVLLFVKVTVTAAAIHV
;
A
#
# COMPACT_ATOMS: atom_id res chain seq x y z
N MET A 1 28.30 -1.87 -18.58
CA MET A 1 28.42 -1.30 -17.21
C MET A 1 27.82 -2.33 -16.26
N ALA A 2 28.67 -3.23 -15.75
CA ALA A 2 28.24 -4.33 -14.90
C ALA A 2 27.99 -3.79 -13.48
N LEU A 3 26.76 -3.94 -13.00
CA LEU A 3 26.44 -3.79 -11.58
C LEU A 3 27.05 -4.99 -10.86
N ASP A 4 28.22 -4.76 -10.28
CA ASP A 4 28.99 -5.72 -9.50
C ASP A 4 28.16 -6.17 -8.28
N LEU A 5 27.70 -7.41 -8.33
CA LEU A 5 27.07 -8.13 -7.24
C LEU A 5 28.12 -8.45 -6.17
N LYS A 6 28.35 -7.50 -5.27
CA LYS A 6 29.04 -7.75 -3.99
C LYS A 6 28.37 -7.02 -2.83
N THR A 7 27.09 -7.30 -2.61
CA THR A 7 26.30 -6.81 -1.46
C THR A 7 26.32 -7.76 -0.27
N THR A 8 27.41 -8.53 -0.09
CA THR A 8 27.61 -9.43 1.06
C THR A 8 28.61 -8.90 2.10
N ASP A 9 29.25 -7.75 1.90
CA ASP A 9 30.44 -7.33 2.69
C ASP A 9 30.30 -6.04 3.52
N ARG A 10 29.10 -5.49 3.71
CA ARG A 10 28.93 -4.31 4.58
C ARG A 10 27.86 -4.53 5.65
N LEU A 11 28.12 -5.51 6.50
CA LEU A 11 27.69 -5.37 7.89
C LEU A 11 28.25 -4.02 8.39
N PRO A 12 27.42 -3.13 8.98
CA PRO A 12 27.90 -1.87 9.51
C PRO A 12 28.95 -2.16 10.60
N SER A 13 30.23 -1.92 10.30
CA SER A 13 31.36 -2.31 11.15
C SER A 13 31.64 -1.29 12.27
N SER A 14 30.97 -0.15 12.26
CA SER A 14 31.10 0.93 13.25
C SER A 14 29.73 1.45 13.70
N GLU A 15 29.59 1.86 14.96
CA GLU A 15 28.36 2.44 15.54
C GLU A 15 27.76 3.56 14.66
N GLN A 16 28.61 4.31 13.98
CA GLN A 16 28.20 5.37 13.06
C GLN A 16 27.45 4.85 11.83
N GLN A 17 27.85 3.68 11.30
CA GLN A 17 27.13 3.00 10.21
C GLN A 17 25.80 2.39 10.72
N TRP A 18 25.70 2.05 12.00
CA TRP A 18 24.45 1.61 12.64
C TRP A 18 23.43 2.75 12.74
N HIS A 19 23.86 3.93 13.16
CA HIS A 19 22.99 5.11 13.18
C HIS A 19 22.54 5.52 11.78
N LEU A 20 23.41 5.39 10.77
CA LEU A 20 23.05 5.63 9.37
C LEU A 20 22.05 4.59 8.84
N ALA A 21 22.25 3.30 9.14
CA ALA A 21 21.32 2.24 8.75
C ALA A 21 19.94 2.44 9.40
N LEU A 22 19.89 2.77 10.69
CA LEU A 22 18.65 3.11 11.40
C LEU A 22 17.95 4.31 10.77
N ALA A 23 18.69 5.38 10.45
CA ALA A 23 18.13 6.58 9.84
C ALA A 23 17.54 6.30 8.44
N GLN A 24 18.22 5.49 7.62
CA GLN A 24 17.72 5.09 6.30
C GLN A 24 16.47 4.21 6.42
N LEU A 25 16.43 3.31 7.40
CA LEU A 25 15.27 2.46 7.65
C LEU A 25 14.05 3.29 8.06
N GLN A 26 14.24 4.29 8.94
CA GLN A 26 13.20 5.23 9.32
C GLN A 26 12.73 6.11 8.15
N ALA A 27 13.64 6.55 7.28
CA ALA A 27 13.29 7.33 6.09
C ALA A 27 12.45 6.50 5.10
N ALA A 28 12.85 5.25 4.85
CA ALA A 28 12.10 4.31 4.03
C ALA A 28 10.72 4.02 4.64
N ASP A 29 10.64 3.88 5.96
CA ASP A 29 9.38 3.66 6.66
C ASP A 29 8.43 4.85 6.51
N ARG A 30 8.94 6.08 6.64
CA ARG A 30 8.15 7.30 6.42
C ARG A 30 7.65 7.41 4.98
N ALA A 31 8.47 7.06 4.00
CA ALA A 31 8.07 7.10 2.58
C ALA A 31 6.93 6.11 2.30
N ALA A 32 7.03 4.88 2.79
CA ALA A 32 5.97 3.88 2.64
C ALA A 32 4.69 4.25 3.40
N ASN A 33 4.81 4.80 4.61
CA ASN A 33 3.66 5.34 5.35
C ASN A 33 3.00 6.51 4.61
N GLY A 34 3.79 7.39 3.98
CA GLY A 34 3.31 8.48 3.14
C GLY A 34 2.53 7.97 1.93
N LEU A 35 3.07 6.98 1.20
CA LEU A 35 2.37 6.34 0.09
C LEU A 35 1.03 5.73 0.54
N ARG A 36 1.02 5.01 1.66
CA ARG A 36 -0.21 4.40 2.19
C ARG A 36 -1.24 5.41 2.67
N ALA A 37 -0.80 6.51 3.26
CA ALA A 37 -1.68 7.62 3.61
C ALA A 37 -2.33 8.22 2.36
N LEU A 38 -1.57 8.39 1.27
CA LEU A 38 -2.12 8.85 -0.01
C LEU A 38 -3.12 7.84 -0.60
N LEU A 39 -2.83 6.54 -0.57
CA LEU A 39 -3.75 5.50 -1.01
C LEU A 39 -5.04 5.48 -0.17
N PHE A 40 -4.93 5.65 1.16
CA PHE A 40 -6.08 5.74 2.06
C PHE A 40 -6.94 6.97 1.74
N LEU A 41 -6.31 8.14 1.54
CA LEU A 41 -7.01 9.37 1.17
C LEU A 41 -7.70 9.25 -0.18
N ALA A 42 -7.04 8.63 -1.17
CA ALA A 42 -7.62 8.39 -2.49
C ALA A 42 -8.84 7.46 -2.40
N ALA A 43 -8.72 6.34 -1.67
CA ALA A 43 -9.83 5.41 -1.45
C ALA A 43 -10.98 6.07 -0.69
N GLY A 44 -10.69 6.87 0.35
CA GLY A 44 -11.69 7.61 1.12
C GLY A 44 -12.42 8.65 0.28
N THR A 45 -11.70 9.39 -0.56
CA THR A 45 -12.30 10.38 -1.47
C THR A 45 -13.23 9.70 -2.48
N LEU A 46 -12.78 8.59 -3.09
CA LEU A 46 -13.59 7.79 -4.00
C LEU A 46 -14.84 7.20 -3.33
N LEU A 47 -14.72 6.78 -2.07
CA LEU A 47 -15.82 6.29 -1.26
C LEU A 47 -16.88 7.39 -1.07
N VAL A 48 -16.46 8.58 -0.66
CA VAL A 48 -17.35 9.75 -0.47
C VAL A 48 -18.04 10.13 -1.78
N VAL A 49 -17.31 10.18 -2.89
CA VAL A 49 -17.88 10.44 -4.21
C VAL A 49 -18.89 9.37 -4.59
N SER A 50 -18.57 8.09 -4.40
CA SER A 50 -19.46 6.98 -4.72
C SER A 50 -20.76 7.02 -3.90
N PHE A 51 -20.68 7.32 -2.59
CA PHE A 51 -21.84 7.50 -1.74
C PHE A 51 -22.70 8.70 -2.14
N SER A 52 -22.06 9.81 -2.53
CA SER A 52 -22.77 11.02 -2.94
C SER A 52 -23.56 10.78 -4.24
N LEU A 53 -22.95 10.07 -5.20
CA LEU A 53 -23.60 9.70 -6.45
C LEU A 53 -24.72 8.67 -6.25
N LEU A 54 -24.51 7.69 -5.37
CA LEU A 54 -25.55 6.73 -5.00
C LEU A 54 -26.78 7.42 -4.42
N ARG A 55 -26.59 8.45 -3.58
CA ARG A 55 -27.70 9.21 -2.99
C ARG A 55 -28.43 10.09 -4.02
N ALA A 56 -27.73 10.55 -5.05
CA ALA A 56 -28.27 11.44 -6.08
C ALA A 56 -29.07 10.71 -7.17
N ASP A 57 -28.64 9.50 -7.57
CA ASP A 57 -29.17 8.88 -8.81
C ASP A 57 -29.23 7.34 -8.76
N ALA A 58 -29.69 6.79 -7.64
CA ALA A 58 -29.82 5.34 -7.45
C ALA A 58 -31.00 4.72 -8.23
N LYS A 59 -30.86 4.58 -9.55
CA LYS A 59 -31.79 3.78 -10.36
C LYS A 59 -31.07 2.84 -11.33
N GLY A 60 -31.58 1.61 -11.44
CA GLY A 60 -31.14 0.65 -12.44
C GLY A 60 -29.66 0.22 -12.31
N PRO A 61 -28.93 0.03 -13.44
CA PRO A 61 -27.57 -0.50 -13.44
C PRO A 61 -26.52 0.41 -12.76
N ALA A 62 -26.80 1.71 -12.61
CA ALA A 62 -25.92 2.65 -11.91
C ALA A 62 -25.78 2.32 -10.42
N LEU A 63 -26.84 1.79 -9.79
CA LEU A 63 -26.85 1.37 -8.39
C LEU A 63 -25.84 0.24 -8.13
N TRP A 64 -25.79 -0.74 -9.02
CA TRP A 64 -24.86 -1.87 -8.94
C TRP A 64 -23.42 -1.42 -9.17
N GLY A 65 -23.18 -0.51 -10.11
CA GLY A 65 -21.85 0.04 -10.37
C GLY A 65 -21.31 0.88 -9.20
N HIS A 66 -22.14 1.73 -8.59
CA HIS A 66 -21.77 2.45 -7.37
C HIS A 66 -21.51 1.49 -6.20
N GLY A 67 -22.33 0.45 -6.03
CA GLY A 67 -22.12 -0.59 -5.02
C GLY A 67 -20.79 -1.33 -5.20
N ALA A 68 -20.45 -1.71 -6.43
CA ALA A 68 -19.18 -2.35 -6.75
C ALA A 68 -17.98 -1.42 -6.48
N SER A 69 -18.08 -0.14 -6.85
CA SER A 69 -17.05 0.88 -6.55
C SER A 69 -16.83 1.02 -5.04
N ILE A 70 -17.91 1.11 -4.24
CA ILE A 70 -17.83 1.19 -2.78
C ILE A 70 -17.13 -0.06 -2.21
N GLY A 71 -17.51 -1.25 -2.67
CA GLY A 71 -16.87 -2.50 -2.26
C GLY A 71 -15.37 -2.51 -2.54
N LEU A 72 -14.95 -2.08 -3.74
CA LEU A 72 -13.55 -1.99 -4.12
C LEU A 72 -12.78 -0.93 -3.30
N CYS A 73 -13.42 0.19 -2.94
CA CYS A 73 -12.82 1.18 -2.05
C CYS A 73 -12.60 0.60 -0.63
N LEU A 74 -13.55 -0.19 -0.11
CA LEU A 74 -13.39 -0.88 1.17
C LEU A 74 -12.28 -1.93 1.13
N VAL A 75 -12.15 -2.67 0.03
CA VAL A 75 -11.03 -3.60 -0.20
C VAL A 75 -9.71 -2.84 -0.22
N ALA A 76 -9.64 -1.69 -0.91
CA ALA A 76 -8.45 -0.85 -0.92
C ALA A 76 -8.06 -0.38 0.49
N ILE A 77 -9.03 0.10 1.28
CA ILE A 77 -8.83 0.52 2.67
C ILE A 77 -8.33 -0.65 3.52
N TYR A 78 -8.94 -1.83 3.39
CA TYR A 78 -8.50 -3.04 4.09
C TYR A 78 -7.05 -3.40 3.72
N CYS A 79 -6.69 -3.38 2.44
CA CYS A 79 -5.33 -3.64 1.98
C CYS A 79 -4.32 -2.63 2.57
N VAL A 80 -4.67 -1.35 2.62
CA VAL A 80 -3.83 -0.30 3.22
C VAL A 80 -3.63 -0.54 4.72
N VAL A 81 -4.71 -0.78 5.48
CA VAL A 81 -4.63 -1.06 6.92
C VAL A 81 -3.80 -2.31 7.21
N LYS A 82 -3.98 -3.36 6.39
CA LYS A 82 -3.18 -4.58 6.52
C LYS A 82 -1.71 -4.32 6.20
N GLY A 83 -1.41 -3.53 5.17
CA GLY A 83 -0.05 -3.08 4.84
C GLY A 83 0.62 -2.34 6.00
N PHE A 84 -0.11 -1.40 6.64
CA PHE A 84 0.38 -0.70 7.84
C PHE A 84 0.74 -1.65 8.98
N ARG A 85 -0.10 -2.64 9.27
CA ARG A 85 0.19 -3.62 10.33
C ARG A 85 1.44 -4.42 10.04
N PHE A 86 1.60 -4.94 8.83
CA PHE A 86 2.79 -5.70 8.45
C PHE A 86 4.08 -4.88 8.52
N GLN A 87 4.05 -3.65 8.04
CA GLN A 87 5.23 -2.77 8.12
C GLN A 87 5.56 -2.42 9.57
N SER A 88 4.55 -2.11 10.40
CA SER A 88 4.76 -1.79 11.82
C SER A 88 5.38 -2.97 12.58
N GLU A 89 4.94 -4.20 12.32
CA GLU A 89 5.55 -5.39 12.92
C GLU A 89 6.99 -5.60 12.42
N GLN A 90 7.24 -5.40 11.12
CA GLN A 90 8.56 -5.56 10.53
C GLN A 90 9.56 -4.53 11.08
N SER A 91 9.16 -3.27 11.20
CA SER A 91 10.00 -2.20 11.74
C SER A 91 10.27 -2.40 13.23
N ALA A 92 9.27 -2.84 14.01
CA ALA A 92 9.45 -3.18 15.41
C ALA A 92 10.45 -4.33 15.63
N GLN A 93 10.37 -5.39 14.81
CA GLN A 93 11.31 -6.51 14.88
C GLN A 93 12.73 -6.12 14.49
N ARG A 94 12.90 -5.33 13.41
CA ARG A 94 14.20 -4.79 13.02
C ARG A 94 14.79 -3.89 14.10
N CYS A 95 13.99 -2.98 14.65
CA CYS A 95 14.42 -2.07 15.72
C CYS A 95 14.86 -2.86 16.97
N LYS A 96 14.09 -3.88 17.38
CA LYS A 96 14.44 -4.73 18.53
C LYS A 96 15.77 -5.47 18.33
N LEU A 97 16.01 -6.03 17.14
CA LEU A 97 17.25 -6.74 16.83
C LEU A 97 18.45 -5.79 16.76
N LEU A 98 18.27 -4.60 16.19
CA LEU A 98 19.31 -3.57 16.11
C LEU A 98 19.65 -3.00 17.51
N GLN A 99 18.65 -2.75 18.37
CA GLN A 99 18.86 -2.29 19.75
C GLN A 99 19.54 -3.34 20.63
N ALA A 100 19.27 -4.63 20.39
CA ALA A 100 19.88 -5.73 21.12
C ALA A 100 21.33 -6.02 20.70
N GLY A 101 21.86 -5.36 19.67
CA GLY A 101 23.19 -5.64 19.13
C GLY A 101 23.36 -7.08 18.61
N ASN A 102 22.26 -7.76 18.26
CA ASN A 102 22.30 -9.16 17.83
C ASN A 102 22.48 -9.26 16.30
N TYR A 103 23.74 -9.26 15.87
CA TYR A 103 24.17 -9.28 14.46
C TYR A 103 23.68 -10.51 13.70
N ASP A 104 23.90 -11.70 14.26
CA ASP A 104 23.53 -12.96 13.62
C ASP A 104 22.01 -13.09 13.50
N GLY A 105 21.28 -12.64 14.53
CA GLY A 105 19.83 -12.59 14.53
C GLY A 105 19.26 -11.61 13.49
N TYR A 106 19.87 -10.43 13.33
CA TYR A 106 19.46 -9.47 12.32
C TYR A 106 19.74 -9.97 10.89
N ALA A 107 20.92 -10.54 10.64
CA ALA A 107 21.29 -11.08 9.34
C ALA A 107 20.40 -12.28 8.94
N GLN A 108 20.11 -13.17 9.89
CA GLN A 108 19.20 -14.30 9.68
C GLN A 108 17.75 -13.83 9.45
N TYR A 109 17.31 -12.80 10.17
CA TYR A 109 16.01 -12.17 9.97
C TYR A 109 15.91 -11.54 8.58
N GLU A 110 16.86 -10.73 8.14
CA GLU A 110 16.87 -10.13 6.79
C GLU A 110 16.86 -11.19 5.68
N GLY A 111 17.69 -12.24 5.82
CA GLY A 111 17.83 -13.28 4.81
C GLY A 111 16.53 -14.04 4.52
N VAL A 112 15.87 -14.55 5.55
CA VAL A 112 14.71 -15.46 5.39
C VAL A 112 13.38 -14.73 5.60
N ILE A 113 13.27 -13.90 6.64
CA ILE A 113 11.98 -13.34 7.07
C ILE A 113 11.74 -11.95 6.46
N GLY A 114 12.81 -11.14 6.34
CA GLY A 114 12.77 -9.80 5.78
C GLY A 114 12.40 -9.79 4.30
N SER A 115 12.94 -10.74 3.52
CA SER A 115 12.62 -10.89 2.09
C SER A 115 11.16 -11.31 1.84
N LEU A 116 10.63 -12.25 2.65
CA LEU A 116 9.22 -12.68 2.57
C LEU A 116 8.26 -11.56 3.00
N ARG A 117 8.52 -10.89 4.13
CA ARG A 117 7.66 -9.79 4.62
C ARG A 117 7.70 -8.56 3.73
N SER A 118 8.86 -8.25 3.12
CA SER A 118 9.01 -7.19 2.12
C SER A 118 8.10 -7.41 0.90
N ARG A 119 8.13 -8.63 0.34
CA ARG A 119 7.25 -9.00 -0.79
C ARG A 119 5.78 -8.93 -0.42
N GLN A 120 5.44 -9.40 0.78
CA GLN A 120 4.07 -9.38 1.28
C GLN A 120 3.55 -7.94 1.46
N SER A 121 4.35 -7.05 2.04
CA SER A 121 4.03 -5.63 2.15
C SER A 121 3.78 -5.00 0.77
N GLY A 122 4.67 -5.23 -0.18
CA GLY A 122 4.53 -4.71 -1.55
C GLY A 122 3.31 -5.29 -2.30
N PHE A 123 2.92 -6.52 -2.00
CA PHE A 123 1.69 -7.12 -2.53
C PHE A 123 0.44 -6.36 -2.06
N TRP A 124 0.34 -6.04 -0.76
CA TRP A 124 -0.81 -5.29 -0.22
C TRP A 124 -0.91 -3.88 -0.81
N ASP A 125 0.22 -3.20 -0.99
CA ASP A 125 0.26 -1.86 -1.61
C ASP A 125 -0.20 -1.91 -3.07
N ARG A 126 0.22 -2.92 -3.83
CA ARG A 126 -0.24 -3.15 -5.22
C ARG A 126 -1.72 -3.50 -5.27
N CYS A 127 -2.21 -4.36 -4.37
CA CYS A 127 -3.63 -4.70 -4.28
C CYS A 127 -4.50 -3.47 -3.96
N ALA A 128 -4.05 -2.63 -3.03
CA ALA A 128 -4.72 -1.36 -2.73
C ALA A 128 -4.78 -0.46 -3.96
N LEU A 129 -3.65 -0.27 -4.65
CA LEU A 129 -3.57 0.54 -5.87
C LEU A 129 -4.52 0.01 -6.96
N TRP A 130 -4.48 -1.27 -7.27
CA TRP A 130 -5.35 -1.87 -8.30
C TRP A 130 -6.82 -1.77 -7.93
N SER A 131 -7.17 -1.96 -6.65
CA SER A 131 -8.55 -1.81 -6.18
C SER A 131 -9.08 -0.40 -6.39
N ILE A 132 -8.25 0.62 -6.14
CA ILE A 132 -8.58 2.04 -6.40
C ILE A 132 -8.75 2.31 -7.89
N VAL A 133 -7.84 1.81 -8.72
CA VAL A 133 -7.88 1.98 -10.18
C VAL A 133 -9.15 1.35 -10.76
N VAL A 134 -9.48 0.13 -10.35
CA VAL A 134 -10.70 -0.56 -10.81
C VAL A 134 -11.95 0.15 -10.28
N ALA A 135 -11.99 0.61 -9.03
CA ALA A 135 -13.11 1.38 -8.49
C ALA A 135 -13.38 2.65 -9.32
N PHE A 136 -12.31 3.39 -9.64
CA PHE A 136 -12.40 4.57 -10.48
C PHE A 136 -12.87 4.25 -11.90
N ALA A 137 -12.36 3.18 -12.52
CA ALA A 137 -12.79 2.73 -13.83
C ALA A 137 -14.28 2.34 -13.86
N VAL A 138 -14.77 1.68 -12.81
CA VAL A 138 -16.19 1.36 -12.65
C VAL A 138 -17.04 2.63 -12.59
N LEU A 139 -16.64 3.64 -11.81
CA LEU A 139 -17.35 4.92 -11.76
C LEU A 139 -17.38 5.64 -13.11
N LEU A 140 -16.25 5.64 -13.82
CA LEU A 140 -16.17 6.21 -15.17
C LEU A 140 -17.10 5.48 -16.14
N PHE A 141 -17.12 4.15 -16.11
CA PHE A 141 -17.98 3.34 -16.96
C PHE A 141 -19.47 3.59 -16.68
N VAL A 142 -19.87 3.65 -15.41
CA VAL A 142 -21.24 4.00 -15.02
C VAL A 142 -21.61 5.40 -15.54
N LYS A 143 -20.71 6.38 -15.39
CA LYS A 143 -20.96 7.73 -15.89
C LYS A 143 -21.15 7.73 -17.41
N VAL A 144 -20.24 7.10 -18.15
CA VAL A 144 -20.29 7.02 -19.62
C VAL A 144 -21.59 6.37 -20.09
N THR A 145 -21.97 5.23 -19.50
CA THR A 145 -23.20 4.50 -19.88
C THR A 145 -24.47 5.30 -19.59
N VAL A 146 -24.53 6.03 -18.46
CA VAL A 146 -25.65 6.94 -18.16
C VAL A 146 -25.73 8.09 -19.16
N THR A 147 -24.61 8.77 -19.48
CA THR A 147 -24.63 9.84 -20.50
C THR A 147 -24.97 9.32 -21.89
N ALA A 148 -24.50 8.14 -22.28
CA ALA A 148 -24.81 7.55 -23.58
C ALA A 148 -26.30 7.20 -23.69
N ALA A 149 -26.90 6.64 -22.63
CA ALA A 149 -28.32 6.34 -22.60
C ALA A 149 -29.19 7.62 -22.71
N ALA A 150 -28.75 8.73 -22.11
CA ALA A 150 -29.45 10.01 -22.20
C ALA A 150 -29.38 10.68 -23.58
N ILE A 151 -28.42 10.31 -24.44
CA ILE A 151 -28.30 10.84 -25.81
C ILE A 151 -29.18 10.06 -26.80
N HIS A 152 -29.48 8.78 -26.50
CA HIS A 152 -30.29 7.91 -27.35
C HIS A 152 -31.80 7.96 -27.05
N VAL A 153 -32.22 8.69 -26.02
CA VAL A 153 -33.63 8.97 -25.66
C VAL A 153 -34.01 10.36 -26.13
#